data_AF-A0A151X2K8-F1
#
_entry.id   AF-A0A151X2K8-F1
#
_cell.length_a   1.000
_cell.length_b   1.000
_cell.length_c   1.000
_cell.angle_alpha   90.00
_cell.angle_beta   90.00
_cell.angle_gamma   90.00
#
_symmetry.space_group_name_H-M   'P 1'
#
loop_
_entity.id
_entity.type
_entity.pdbx_description
1 polymer ?
#
loop_
_entity_poly.entity_id
_entity_poly.type
_entity_poly.pdbx_seq_one_letter_code
_entity_poly.pdbx_strand_id
1 'polypeptide(L)' 'WRANGITARGINEFSKKSRICELHFQKDDILRKDVHMADGATVTVQRKVSKLKEEAVPSVFPSAISYYHI' A
#
# COMPACT_ATOMS: atom_id res chain seq x y z
N TRP A 1 11.59 1.63 4.23
CA TRP A 1 11.39 0.26 3.75
C TRP A 1 11.63 -0.68 4.91
N ARG A 2 10.62 -1.48 5.31
CA ARG A 2 10.82 -2.61 6.24
C ARG A 2 10.91 -3.89 5.41
N ALA A 3 11.85 -4.77 5.73
CA ALA A 3 12.02 -6.02 5.02
C ALA A 3 10.82 -6.95 5.31
N ASN A 4 9.95 -7.16 4.33
CA ASN A 4 8.72 -7.96 4.49
C ASN A 4 8.62 -9.10 3.45
N GLY A 5 9.73 -9.77 3.14
CA GLY A 5 9.76 -10.93 2.23
C GLY A 5 9.49 -10.63 0.74
N ILE A 6 9.12 -9.39 0.40
CA ILE A 6 8.89 -8.93 -0.98
C ILE A 6 10.18 -9.01 -1.81
N THR A 7 11.33 -8.67 -1.22
CA THR A 7 12.64 -8.78 -1.86
C THR A 7 13.05 -10.22 -2.15
N ALA A 8 12.43 -11.21 -1.50
CA ALA A 8 12.76 -12.63 -1.70
C ALA A 8 12.06 -13.23 -2.93
N ARG A 9 10.99 -12.61 -3.45
CA ARG A 9 10.19 -13.13 -4.57
C ARG A 9 10.48 -12.46 -5.92
N GLY A 10 11.21 -11.35 -5.93
CA GLY A 10 11.55 -10.60 -7.14
C GLY A 10 13.03 -10.67 -7.48
N ILE A 11 13.36 -10.53 -8.76
CA ILE A 11 14.75 -10.40 -9.25
C ILE A 11 15.34 -9.02 -8.88
N ASN A 12 14.49 -8.06 -8.48
CA ASN A 12 14.87 -6.68 -8.17
C ASN A 12 14.80 -6.41 -6.67
N GLU A 13 15.88 -5.84 -6.14
CA GLU A 13 15.92 -5.33 -4.77
C GLU A 13 15.13 -4.01 -4.67
N PHE A 14 14.23 -3.93 -3.68
CA PHE A 14 13.51 -2.69 -3.38
C PHE A 14 14.40 -1.77 -2.55
N SER A 15 14.65 -0.57 -3.08
CA SER A 15 15.39 0.48 -2.37
C SER A 15 14.44 1.50 -1.74
N LYS A 16 14.96 2.40 -0.89
CA LYS A 16 14.19 3.55 -0.37
C LYS A 16 13.66 4.48 -1.48
N LYS A 17 14.18 4.39 -2.70
CA LYS A 17 13.73 5.17 -3.87
C LYS A 17 12.61 4.46 -4.65
N SER A 18 12.39 3.17 -4.41
CA SER A 18 11.35 2.41 -5.10
C SER A 18 9.96 2.91 -4.69
N ARG A 19 9.08 3.05 -5.68
CA ARG A 19 7.67 3.42 -5.48
C ARG A 19 6.80 2.21 -5.79
N ILE A 20 5.79 1.95 -4.97
CA ILE A 20 4.84 0.84 -5.14
C ILE A 20 3.44 1.41 -5.31
N CYS A 21 2.71 0.90 -6.30
CA CYS A 21 1.32 1.29 -6.56
C CYS A 21 0.39 0.86 -5.42
N GLU A 22 -0.65 1.66 -5.15
CA GLU A 22 -1.62 1.37 -4.09
C GLU A 22 -2.34 0.02 -4.25
N LEU A 23 -2.40 -0.51 -5.48
CA LEU A 23 -2.97 -1.81 -5.82
C LEU A 23 -2.36 -2.99 -5.07
N HIS A 24 -1.13 -2.83 -4.57
CA HIS A 24 -0.43 -3.87 -3.82
C HIS A 24 -0.75 -3.87 -2.31
N PHE A 25 -1.55 -2.91 -1.84
CA PHE A 25 -1.91 -2.76 -0.43
C PHE A 25 -3.38 -3.10 -0.21
N GLN A 26 -3.72 -3.51 1.02
CA GLN A 26 -5.13 -3.70 1.38
C GLN A 26 -5.83 -2.34 1.37
N LYS A 27 -7.12 -2.33 1.01
CA LYS A 27 -7.90 -1.08 1.00
C LYS A 27 -7.95 -0.41 2.37
N ASP A 28 -7.87 -1.19 3.45
CA ASP A 28 -7.83 -0.69 4.83
C ASP A 28 -6.53 0.05 5.15
N ASP A 29 -5.43 -0.29 4.47
CA ASP A 29 -4.14 0.37 4.64
C ASP A 29 -4.06 1.72 3.91
N ILE A 30 -5.04 2.02 3.06
CA ILE A 30 -5.08 3.23 2.24
C ILE A 30 -5.99 4.27 2.90
N LEU A 31 -5.38 5.28 3.50
CA LEU A 31 -6.04 6.43 4.10
C LEU A 31 -6.55 7.39 3.00
N ARG A 32 -7.82 7.20 2.63
CA ARG A 32 -8.55 8.08 1.69
C ARG A 32 -9.36 9.17 2.37
N LYS A 33 -9.61 9.03 3.68
CA LYS A 33 -10.41 9.96 4.47
C LYS A 33 -9.63 10.38 5.70
N ASP A 34 -9.76 11.64 6.06
CA ASP A 34 -9.29 12.18 7.34
C ASP A 34 -10.50 12.39 8.24
N VAL A 35 -10.35 12.10 9.52
CA VAL A 35 -11.40 12.24 10.52
C VAL A 35 -10.95 13.30 11.49
N HIS A 36 -11.59 14.46 11.43
CA HIS A 36 -11.32 15.58 12.31
C HIS A 36 -12.49 15.75 13.28
N MET A 37 -12.19 16.06 14.53
CA MET A 37 -13.20 16.54 15.47
C MET A 37 -13.18 18.07 15.45
N ALA A 38 -14.30 18.68 15.08
CA ALA A 38 -14.49 20.12 15.13
C ALA A 38 -15.83 20.39 15.83
N ASP A 39 -15.83 21.23 16.87
CA ASP A 39 -17.03 21.61 17.62
C ASP A 39 -17.88 20.42 18.13
N GLY A 40 -17.22 19.35 18.58
CA GLY A 40 -17.89 18.15 19.09
C GLY A 40 -18.52 17.27 18.01
N ALA A 41 -18.47 17.68 16.74
CA ALA A 41 -18.91 16.88 15.59
C ALA A 41 -17.71 16.21 14.90
N THR A 42 -17.92 14.98 14.44
CA THR A 42 -16.93 14.25 13.65
C THR A 42 -17.10 14.62 12.17
N VAL A 43 -16.13 15.33 11.61
CA VAL A 43 -16.10 15.72 10.20
C VAL A 43 -15.16 14.80 9.45
N THR A 44 -15.69 14.13 8.42
CA THR A 44 -14.89 13.25 7.56
C THR A 44 -14.56 13.96 6.26
N VAL A 45 -13.29 14.23 6.00
CA VAL A 45 -12.81 14.93 4.81
C VAL A 45 -12.19 13.92 3.84
N GLN A 46 -12.65 13.89 2.59
CA GLN A 46 -12.00 13.08 1.56
C GLN A 46 -10.67 13.71 1.15
N ARG A 47 -9.60 12.91 1.16
CA ARG A 47 -8.28 13.35 0.71
C ARG A 47 -8.22 13.33 -0.82
N LYS A 48 -7.69 14.41 -1.41
CA LYS A 48 -7.38 14.47 -2.84
C LYS A 48 -6.30 13.48 -3.27
N VAL A 49 -5.37 13.18 -2.35
CA VAL A 49 -4.29 12.20 -2.55
C VAL A 49 -4.35 11.19 -1.42
N SER A 50 -4.52 9.91 -1.78
CA SER A 50 -4.45 8.79 -0.85
C SER A 50 -3.07 8.72 -0.19
N LYS A 51 -3.03 8.42 1.11
CA LYS A 51 -1.78 8.08 1.80
C LYS A 51 -1.87 6.66 2.33
N LEU A 52 -0.74 6.00 2.46
CA LEU A 52 -0.66 4.72 3.16
C LEU A 52 -0.53 4.97 4.67
N LYS A 53 -1.04 4.04 5.49
CA LYS A 53 -0.68 3.95 6.90
C LYS A 53 0.83 3.74 7.04
N GLU A 54 1.43 4.24 8.11
CA GLU A 54 2.89 4.16 8.33
C GLU A 54 3.40 2.71 8.35
N GLU A 55 2.55 1.81 8.82
CA GLU A 55 2.81 0.38 9.00
C GLU A 55 2.20 -0.49 7.90
N ALA A 56 1.67 0.14 6.84
CA ALA A 56 1.14 -0.57 5.67
C ALA A 56 2.24 -1.40 4.99
N VAL A 57 1.96 -2.69 4.80
CA VAL A 57 2.85 -3.62 4.10
C VAL A 57 2.18 -4.08 2.80
N PRO A 58 2.87 -4.01 1.65
CA PRO A 58 2.32 -4.56 0.42
C PRO A 58 2.14 -6.08 0.58
N SER A 59 0.95 -6.56 0.28
CA SER A 59 0.55 -7.96 0.49
C SER A 59 -0.15 -8.57 -0.72
N VAL A 60 -0.67 -7.74 -1.63
CA VAL A 60 -1.32 -8.19 -2.85
C VAL A 60 -0.26 -8.28 -3.95
N PHE A 61 0.13 -9.51 -4.29
CA PHE A 61 1.01 -9.79 -5.40
C PHE A 61 0.34 -10.80 -6.34
N PRO A 62 0.60 -10.71 -7.65
CA PRO A 62 0.17 -11.77 -8.54
C PRO A 62 0.75 -13.09 -8.02
N SER A 63 -0.12 -14.11 -7.90
CA SER A 63 0.35 -15.47 -7.68
C SER A 63 1.27 -15.83 -8.85
N ALA A 64 2.37 -16.53 -8.53
CA ALA A 64 3.46 -16.81 -9.45
C ALA A 64 2.94 -17.04 -10.87
N ILE A 65 3.51 -16.28 -11.81
CA ILE A 65 3.24 -16.41 -13.24
C ILE A 65 3.31 -17.92 -13.55
N SER A 66 2.18 -18.53 -13.86
CA SER A 66 2.18 -19.81 -14.54
C SER A 66 2.92 -19.52 -15.84
N TYR A 67 4.17 -19.98 -15.92
CA TYR A 67 4.93 -19.97 -17.14
C TYR A 67 4.04 -20.67 -18.18
N TYR A 68 3.47 -19.90 -19.09
CA TYR A 68 2.90 -20.49 -20.29
C TYR A 68 4.06 -21.22 -20.96
N HIS A 69 4.01 -22.55 -20.93
CA HIS A 69 4.78 -23.38 -21.83
C HIS A 69 4.38 -22.97 -23.24
N ILE A 70 5.28 -22.28 -23.93
CA ILE A 70 5.26 -22.10 -25.39
C ILE A 70 6.28 -23.07 -25.94
#